data_AF-A0A2V9A8J3-F1
#
_entry.id   AF-A0A2V9A8J3-F1
#
_cell.length_a   1.000
_cell.length_b   1.000
_cell.length_c   1.000
_cell.angle_alpha   90.00
_cell.angle_beta   90.00
_cell.angle_gamma   90.00
#
_symmetry.space_group_name_H-M   'P 1'
#
loop_
_entity.id
_entity.type
_entity.pdbx_description
1 polymer ?
#
loop_
_entity_poly.entity_id
_entity_poly.type
_entity_poly.pdbx_seq_one_letter_code
_entity_poly.pdbx_strand_id
1 'polypeptide(L)'
;MSALAPQIGDALPPTAGSAAHEGPINWETAYPPEAWRQIRAEGIYLACVLSFAVVVSVILLRINLDHHEAVQRFLVCALGGIAGSWIYSMKWYVRAITHRLWRHDLVVWRVTSPFMGIFLSVSAYAVLKAGLLGITLEQNSQADPKMYAYAVGFLVGLCSDVVMGKLTEVAETLFGRTTSRHPQKSQT
;
A
#
# COMPACT_ATOMS: atom_id res chain seq x y z
N MET A 1 18.55 -10.94 -9.68
CA MET A 1 17.25 -11.59 -9.94
C MET A 1 16.19 -10.72 -9.28
N SER A 2 15.70 -9.72 -10.01
CA SER A 2 14.88 -8.63 -9.49
C SER A 2 13.42 -8.94 -9.82
N ALA A 3 12.61 -9.25 -8.81
CA ALA A 3 11.16 -9.32 -8.96
C ALA A 3 10.64 -7.88 -9.10
N LEU A 4 10.59 -7.38 -10.34
CA LEU A 4 10.03 -6.08 -10.65
C LEU A 4 8.51 -6.14 -10.44
N ALA A 5 8.05 -5.59 -9.32
CA ALA A 5 6.72 -4.99 -9.28
C ALA A 5 6.65 -3.93 -10.40
N PRO A 6 5.55 -3.85 -11.18
CA PRO A 6 5.43 -2.83 -12.21
C PRO A 6 5.43 -1.44 -11.54
N GLN A 7 6.46 -0.64 -11.84
CA GLN A 7 6.60 0.73 -11.35
C GLN A 7 5.49 1.61 -11.93
N ILE A 8 4.98 2.53 -11.11
CA ILE A 8 3.82 3.39 -11.38
C ILE A 8 4.07 4.41 -12.53
N GLY A 9 5.29 4.45 -13.10
CA GLY A 9 5.71 5.41 -14.12
C GLY A 9 6.14 4.83 -15.47
N ASP A 10 6.12 3.50 -15.67
CA ASP A 10 6.46 2.95 -16.99
C ASP A 10 5.35 3.30 -17.98
N ALA A 11 5.65 4.22 -18.88
CA ALA A 11 4.81 4.49 -20.04
C ALA A 11 4.64 3.17 -20.81
N LEU A 12 3.40 2.70 -20.87
CA LEU A 12 3.02 1.58 -21.73
C LEU A 12 3.55 1.88 -23.15
N PRO A 13 4.13 0.88 -23.85
CA PRO A 13 4.46 1.05 -25.26
C PRO A 13 3.21 1.58 -25.97
N PRO A 14 3.34 2.49 -26.95
CA PRO A 14 2.20 3.05 -27.65
C PRO A 14 1.38 1.87 -28.17
N THR A 15 0.21 1.66 -27.59
CA THR A 15 -0.71 0.63 -28.02
C THR A 15 -1.05 0.96 -29.46
N ALA A 16 -0.54 0.17 -30.39
CA ALA A 16 -1.07 0.05 -31.74
C ALA A 16 -2.52 -0.45 -31.59
N GLY A 17 -3.44 0.50 -31.37
CA GLY A 17 -4.80 0.19 -30.94
C GLY A 17 -5.66 1.43 -30.62
N SER A 18 -5.33 2.60 -31.17
CA SER A 18 -6.22 3.77 -31.15
C SER A 18 -7.31 3.70 -32.24
N ALA A 19 -7.45 2.57 -32.91
CA ALA A 19 -8.51 2.31 -33.89
C ALA A 19 -9.14 0.96 -33.59
N ALA A 20 -10.48 0.93 -33.56
CA ALA A 20 -11.36 -0.23 -33.43
C ALA A 20 -11.68 -0.73 -32.01
N HIS A 21 -12.71 -0.13 -31.38
CA HIS A 21 -13.70 -0.87 -30.58
C HIS A 21 -15.08 -0.19 -30.65
N GLU A 22 -15.68 -0.09 -31.84
CA GLU A 22 -17.15 -0.01 -32.00
C GLU A 22 -17.68 -1.42 -32.30
N GLY A 23 -17.34 -2.38 -31.45
CA GLY A 23 -17.96 -3.71 -31.45
C GLY A 23 -19.08 -3.75 -30.41
N PRO A 24 -20.10 -4.62 -30.56
CA PRO A 24 -21.13 -4.80 -29.54
C PRO A 24 -20.47 -5.12 -28.20
N ILE A 25 -20.91 -4.44 -27.13
CA ILE A 25 -20.43 -4.68 -25.76
C ILE A 25 -20.77 -6.14 -25.43
N ASN A 26 -19.78 -7.02 -25.53
CA ASN A 26 -19.96 -8.41 -25.17
C ASN A 26 -19.96 -8.49 -23.63
N TRP A 27 -21.13 -8.80 -23.05
CA TRP A 27 -21.35 -8.92 -21.61
C TRP A 27 -20.70 -10.18 -21.03
N GLU A 28 -20.23 -11.09 -21.89
CA GLU A 28 -19.53 -12.31 -21.51
C GLU A 28 -18.20 -12.01 -20.81
N THR A 29 -17.97 -12.72 -19.70
CA THR A 29 -16.76 -12.52 -18.92
C THR A 29 -15.54 -13.03 -19.67
N ALA A 30 -14.47 -12.23 -19.66
CA ALA A 30 -13.18 -12.57 -20.27
C ALA A 30 -12.47 -13.80 -19.67
N TYR A 31 -12.86 -14.19 -18.45
CA TYR A 31 -12.14 -15.14 -17.62
C TYR A 31 -12.82 -16.51 -17.58
N PRO A 32 -12.05 -17.61 -17.56
CA PRO A 32 -12.60 -18.95 -17.35
C PRO A 32 -13.24 -19.05 -15.95
N PRO A 33 -14.20 -19.98 -15.75
CA PRO A 33 -14.94 -20.11 -14.49
C PRO A 33 -14.06 -20.43 -13.27
N GLU A 34 -12.92 -21.07 -13.49
CA GLU A 34 -11.95 -21.38 -12.44
C GLU A 34 -11.28 -20.10 -11.88
N ALA A 35 -10.90 -19.18 -12.77
CA ALA A 35 -10.30 -17.90 -12.38
C ALA A 35 -11.28 -17.06 -11.55
N TRP A 36 -12.58 -17.11 -11.87
CA TRP A 36 -13.61 -16.43 -11.09
C TRP A 36 -13.73 -16.91 -9.66
N ARG A 37 -13.50 -18.20 -9.38
CA ARG A 37 -13.53 -18.72 -8.01
C ARG A 37 -12.45 -18.05 -7.17
N GLN A 38 -11.26 -17.88 -7.73
CA GLN A 38 -10.14 -17.26 -7.03
C GLN A 38 -10.29 -15.75 -6.91
N ILE A 39 -10.75 -15.07 -7.97
CA ILE A 39 -11.07 -13.64 -7.95
C ILE A 39 -12.10 -13.35 -6.85
N ARG A 40 -13.15 -14.16 -6.73
CA ARG A 40 -14.15 -14.03 -5.66
C ARG A 40 -13.56 -14.29 -4.27
N ALA A 41 -12.69 -15.29 -4.13
CA ALA A 41 -12.00 -15.55 -2.87
C ALA A 41 -11.13 -14.37 -2.43
N GLU A 42 -10.42 -13.74 -3.37
CA GLU A 42 -9.65 -12.51 -3.11
C GLU A 42 -10.54 -11.34 -2.71
N GLY A 43 -11.68 -11.16 -3.40
CA GLY A 43 -12.67 -10.14 -3.04
C GLY A 43 -13.25 -10.36 -1.63
N ILE A 44 -13.57 -11.60 -1.27
CA ILE A 44 -14.04 -11.98 0.07
C ILE A 44 -12.95 -11.69 1.11
N TYR A 45 -11.70 -12.06 0.81
CA TYR A 45 -10.56 -11.76 1.68
C TYR A 45 -10.44 -10.25 1.94
N LEU A 46 -10.49 -9.41 0.90
CA LEU A 46 -10.45 -7.95 1.07
C LEU A 46 -11.64 -7.44 1.90
N ALA A 47 -12.83 -8.00 1.72
CA ALA A 47 -14.00 -7.67 2.54
C ALA A 47 -13.82 -8.09 4.01
N CYS A 48 -13.22 -9.25 4.28
CA CYS A 48 -12.86 -9.70 5.62
C CYS A 48 -11.82 -8.78 6.27
N VAL A 49 -10.79 -8.34 5.52
CA VAL A 49 -9.79 -7.37 6.01
C VAL A 49 -10.43 -6.05 6.41
N LEU A 50 -11.34 -5.52 5.58
CA LEU A 50 -12.08 -4.30 5.93
C LEU A 50 -12.95 -4.51 7.17
N SER A 51 -13.69 -5.63 7.22
CA SER A 51 -14.56 -5.96 8.35
C SER A 51 -13.76 -6.07 9.65
N PHE A 52 -12.59 -6.73 9.59
CA PHE A 52 -11.66 -6.82 10.70
C PHE A 52 -11.16 -5.43 11.14
N ALA A 53 -10.76 -4.57 10.19
CA ALA A 53 -10.33 -3.20 10.49
C ALA A 53 -11.43 -2.40 11.20
N VAL A 54 -12.68 -2.51 10.74
CA VAL A 54 -13.84 -1.85 11.36
C VAL A 54 -14.10 -2.39 12.76
N VAL A 55 -14.07 -3.71 12.95
CA VAL A 55 -14.25 -4.34 14.27
C VAL A 55 -13.17 -3.89 15.25
N VAL A 56 -11.90 -3.89 14.84
CA VAL A 56 -10.78 -3.41 15.68
C VAL A 56 -10.94 -1.93 16.01
N SER A 57 -11.38 -1.11 15.05
CA SER A 57 -11.67 0.32 15.29
C SER A 57 -12.78 0.50 16.33
N VAL A 58 -13.88 -0.23 16.22
CA VAL A 58 -14.97 -0.19 17.22
C VAL A 58 -14.48 -0.65 18.58
N ILE A 59 -13.70 -1.73 18.66
CA ILE A 59 -13.12 -2.21 19.92
C ILE A 59 -12.24 -1.13 20.55
N LEU A 60 -11.38 -0.47 19.76
CA LEU A 60 -10.51 0.60 20.26
C LEU A 60 -11.26 1.84 20.73
N LEU A 61 -12.43 2.13 20.16
CA LEU A 61 -13.32 3.20 20.67
C LEU A 61 -14.02 2.82 21.98
N ARG A 62 -14.15 1.51 22.27
CA ARG A 62 -14.81 1.01 23.49
C ARG A 62 -13.84 0.79 24.64
N ILE A 63 -12.59 0.43 24.35
CA ILE A 63 -11.56 0.25 25.38
C ILE A 63 -11.02 1.63 25.75
N ASN A 64 -11.23 2.03 27.00
CA ASN A 64 -10.67 3.26 27.52
C ASN A 64 -9.19 3.05 27.89
N LEU A 65 -8.30 3.18 26.90
CA LEU A 65 -6.84 3.03 27.02
C LEU A 65 -6.14 4.26 27.64
N ASP A 66 -6.78 4.94 28.60
CA ASP A 66 -6.30 6.21 29.18
C ASP A 66 -4.92 6.09 29.87
N HIS A 67 -4.50 4.89 30.29
CA HIS A 67 -3.20 4.71 30.95
C HIS A 67 -1.99 4.69 30.00
N HIS A 68 -2.19 4.52 28.68
CA HIS A 68 -1.09 4.41 27.72
C HIS A 68 -1.35 5.18 26.42
N GLU A 69 -1.35 6.51 26.50
CA GLU A 69 -1.57 7.39 25.33
C GLU A 69 -0.62 7.11 24.16
N ALA A 70 0.64 6.75 24.44
CA ALA A 70 1.61 6.43 23.40
C ALA A 70 1.18 5.21 22.57
N VAL A 71 0.74 4.15 23.25
CA VAL A 71 0.26 2.91 22.60
C VAL A 71 -1.01 3.20 21.81
N GLN A 72 -1.93 3.99 22.37
CA GLN A 72 -3.15 4.37 21.67
C GLN A 72 -2.85 5.12 20.36
N ARG A 73 -1.86 6.02 20.34
CA ARG A 73 -1.46 6.74 19.12
C ARG A 73 -0.90 5.79 18.05
N PHE A 74 -0.08 4.80 18.42
CA PHE A 74 0.41 3.80 17.48
C PHE A 74 -0.71 2.90 16.94
N LEU A 75 -1.67 2.51 17.78
CA LEU A 75 -2.82 1.71 17.36
C LEU A 75 -3.73 2.48 16.39
N VAL A 76 -4.00 3.76 16.68
CA VAL A 76 -4.76 4.63 15.78
C VAL A 76 -4.01 4.89 14.47
N CYS A 77 -2.68 4.99 14.50
CA CYS A 77 -1.87 5.06 13.30
C CYS A 77 -1.94 3.77 12.47
N ALA A 78 -1.87 2.60 13.12
CA ALA A 78 -2.02 1.30 12.48
C ALA A 78 -3.41 1.14 11.83
N LEU A 79 -4.47 1.64 12.48
CA LEU A 79 -5.82 1.71 11.90
C LEU A 79 -5.88 2.60 10.66
N GLY A 80 -5.21 3.75 10.67
CA GLY A 80 -5.06 4.58 9.48
C GLY A 80 -4.36 3.80 8.36
N GLY A 81 -3.25 3.13 8.69
CA GLY A 81 -2.45 2.32 7.76
C GLY A 81 -3.25 1.22 7.07
N ILE A 82 -3.97 0.39 7.83
CA ILE A 82 -4.80 -0.67 7.24
C ILE A 82 -5.90 -0.11 6.33
N ALA A 83 -6.53 1.01 6.72
CA ALA A 83 -7.57 1.65 5.91
C ALA A 83 -7.00 2.19 4.58
N GLY A 84 -5.86 2.88 4.62
CA GLY A 84 -5.19 3.39 3.42
C GLY A 84 -4.73 2.26 2.49
N SER A 85 -4.10 1.21 3.04
CA SER A 85 -3.61 0.09 2.25
C SER A 85 -4.71 -0.82 1.73
N TRP A 86 -5.87 -0.86 2.38
CA TRP A 86 -7.06 -1.50 1.84
C TRP A 86 -7.56 -0.78 0.58
N ILE A 87 -7.65 0.55 0.59
CA ILE A 87 -8.04 1.34 -0.59
C ILE A 87 -7.04 1.11 -1.73
N TYR A 88 -5.74 1.14 -1.43
CA TYR A 88 -4.70 0.83 -2.41
C TYR A 88 -4.89 -0.57 -3.03
N SER A 89 -5.10 -1.58 -2.19
CA SER A 89 -5.32 -2.97 -2.62
C SER A 89 -6.59 -3.13 -3.47
N MET A 90 -7.67 -2.45 -3.08
CA MET A 90 -8.95 -2.46 -3.81
C MET A 90 -8.82 -1.80 -5.18
N LYS A 91 -8.13 -0.66 -5.27
CA LYS A 91 -7.84 0.01 -6.55
C LYS A 91 -7.09 -0.92 -7.50
N TRP A 92 -6.09 -1.63 -6.98
CA TRP A 92 -5.32 -2.59 -7.77
C TRP A 92 -6.18 -3.77 -8.21
N TYR A 93 -7.00 -4.33 -7.32
CA TYR A 93 -7.93 -5.43 -7.61
C TYR A 93 -8.88 -5.08 -8.76
N VAL A 94 -9.53 -3.91 -8.70
CA VAL A 94 -10.42 -3.43 -9.78
C VAL A 94 -9.64 -3.26 -11.09
N ARG A 95 -8.46 -2.62 -11.05
CA ARG A 95 -7.62 -2.43 -12.23
C ARG A 95 -7.19 -3.76 -12.85
N ALA A 96 -6.84 -4.76 -12.03
CA ALA A 96 -6.41 -6.07 -12.49
C ALA A 96 -7.51 -6.80 -13.27
N ILE A 97 -8.77 -6.69 -12.82
CA ILE A 97 -9.93 -7.30 -13.48
C ILE A 97 -10.28 -6.55 -14.77
N THR A 98 -10.37 -5.23 -14.73
CA THR A 98 -10.79 -4.43 -15.89
C THR A 98 -9.81 -4.51 -17.05
N HIS A 99 -8.50 -4.51 -16.76
CA HIS A 99 -7.46 -4.54 -17.79
C HIS A 99 -7.01 -5.96 -18.19
N ARG A 100 -7.69 -7.00 -17.71
CA ARG A 100 -7.31 -8.41 -17.95
C ARG A 100 -5.88 -8.76 -17.49
N LEU A 101 -5.35 -8.05 -16.49
CA LEU A 101 -3.98 -8.21 -15.97
C LEU A 101 -3.90 -9.21 -14.81
N TRP A 102 -5.03 -9.80 -14.42
CA TRP A 102 -5.07 -10.76 -13.33
C TRP A 102 -4.21 -12.00 -13.65
N ARG A 103 -3.21 -12.24 -12.81
CA ARG A 103 -2.33 -13.41 -12.84
C ARG A 103 -2.31 -14.09 -11.48
N HIS A 104 -2.21 -15.42 -11.50
CA HIS A 104 -2.14 -16.26 -10.30
C HIS A 104 -0.87 -15.97 -9.47
N ASP A 105 0.26 -15.67 -10.11
CA ASP A 105 1.52 -15.41 -9.39
C ASP A 105 1.47 -14.15 -8.52
N LEU A 106 0.55 -13.23 -8.84
CA LEU A 106 0.39 -11.97 -8.12
C LEU A 106 -0.56 -12.08 -6.90
N VAL A 107 -1.12 -13.26 -6.64
CA VAL A 107 -2.02 -13.49 -5.49
C VAL A 107 -1.30 -13.22 -4.17
N VAL A 108 -0.07 -13.72 -4.03
CA VAL A 108 0.73 -13.55 -2.81
C VAL A 108 0.91 -12.07 -2.52
N TRP A 109 1.30 -11.29 -3.53
CA TRP A 109 1.45 -9.84 -3.41
C TRP A 109 0.17 -9.15 -2.93
N ARG A 110 -0.99 -9.51 -3.51
CA ARG A 110 -2.29 -8.92 -3.13
C ARG A 110 -2.67 -9.22 -1.68
N VAL A 111 -2.42 -10.44 -1.22
CA VAL A 111 -2.72 -10.86 0.16
C VAL A 111 -1.76 -10.20 1.15
N THR A 112 -0.49 -9.99 0.78
CA THR A 112 0.49 -9.36 1.68
C THR A 112 0.40 -7.83 1.75
N SER A 113 -0.11 -7.19 0.68
CA SER A 113 -0.20 -5.71 0.56
C SER A 113 -0.86 -5.00 1.76
N PRO A 114 -2.06 -5.40 2.23
CA PRO A 114 -2.69 -4.71 3.36
C PRO A 114 -1.90 -4.83 4.66
N PHE A 115 -1.18 -5.94 4.87
CA PHE A 115 -0.33 -6.12 6.05
C PHE A 115 0.94 -5.26 5.97
N MET A 116 1.58 -5.21 4.81
CA MET A 116 2.76 -4.34 4.58
C MET A 116 2.43 -2.88 4.90
N GLY A 117 1.23 -2.44 4.55
CA GLY A 117 0.67 -1.15 4.93
C GLY A 117 0.73 -0.81 6.41
N ILE A 118 0.29 -1.74 7.26
CA ILE A 118 0.25 -1.57 8.72
C ILE A 118 1.67 -1.37 9.26
N PHE A 119 2.59 -2.27 8.91
CA PHE A 119 3.97 -2.21 9.37
C PHE A 119 4.68 -0.96 8.87
N LEU A 120 4.43 -0.57 7.62
CA LEU A 120 5.00 0.62 7.02
C LEU A 120 4.49 1.90 7.71
N SER A 121 3.18 2.00 7.97
CA SER A 121 2.59 3.15 8.67
C SER A 121 3.13 3.31 10.09
N VAL A 122 3.22 2.23 10.85
CA VAL A 122 3.79 2.26 12.22
C VAL A 122 5.27 2.66 12.20
N SER A 123 6.05 2.07 11.29
CA SER A 123 7.48 2.38 11.16
C SER A 123 7.70 3.82 10.72
N ALA A 124 7.00 4.28 9.69
CA ALA A 124 7.07 5.65 9.20
C ALA A 124 6.67 6.66 10.28
N TYR A 125 5.61 6.38 11.05
CA TYR A 125 5.20 7.22 12.16
C TYR A 125 6.25 7.27 13.28
N ALA A 126 6.92 6.15 13.59
CA ALA A 126 8.02 6.12 14.54
C ALA A 126 9.22 6.97 14.07
N VAL A 127 9.58 6.84 12.79
CA VAL A 127 10.67 7.63 12.16
C VAL A 127 10.33 9.12 12.13
N LEU A 128 9.07 9.47 11.83
CA LEU A 128 8.58 10.86 11.88
C LEU A 128 8.70 11.43 13.29
N LYS A 129 8.26 10.68 14.31
CA LYS A 129 8.38 11.10 15.71
C LYS A 129 9.82 11.20 16.20
N ALA A 130 10.73 10.40 15.64
CA ALA A 130 12.17 10.49 15.92
C ALA A 130 12.83 11.73 15.28
N GLY A 131 12.11 12.48 14.43
CA GLY A 131 12.64 13.66 13.73
C GLY A 131 13.54 13.33 12.55
N LEU A 132 13.62 12.05 12.17
CA LEU A 132 14.60 11.56 11.19
C LEU A 132 14.21 11.87 9.74
N LEU A 133 12.93 12.12 9.50
CA LEU A 133 12.39 12.38 8.18
C LEU A 133 12.52 13.84 7.74
N GLY A 134 12.87 14.79 8.63
CA GLY A 134 12.96 16.22 8.30
C GLY A 134 11.61 16.87 7.90
N ILE A 135 10.53 16.08 7.85
CA ILE A 135 9.16 16.51 7.57
C ILE A 135 8.49 16.79 8.90
N THR A 136 8.63 18.01 9.40
CA THR A 136 7.82 18.49 10.52
C THR A 136 6.48 18.93 9.94
N LEU A 137 5.50 18.01 9.87
CA LEU A 137 4.12 18.45 9.71
C LEU A 137 3.80 19.28 10.96
N GLU A 138 3.59 20.58 10.79
CA GLU A 138 3.19 21.46 11.89
C GLU A 138 1.94 20.86 12.54
N GLN A 139 2.13 20.27 13.73
CA GLN A 139 1.00 19.88 14.54
C GLN A 139 0.36 21.17 15.01
N ASN A 140 -0.78 21.52 14.43
CA ASN A 140 -1.61 22.57 14.98
C ASN A 140 -1.90 22.19 16.44
N SER A 141 -1.52 23.04 17.39
CA SER A 141 -1.67 22.78 18.83
C SER A 141 -3.13 22.53 19.26
N GLN A 142 -4.11 22.84 18.41
CA GLN A 142 -5.53 22.50 18.63
C GLN A 142 -6.00 21.15 18.04
N ALA A 143 -5.21 20.49 17.19
CA ALA A 143 -5.62 19.24 16.56
C ALA A 143 -5.44 18.04 17.52
N ASP A 144 -6.42 17.14 17.57
CA ASP A 144 -6.33 15.90 18.36
C ASP A 144 -5.12 15.07 17.90
N PRO A 145 -4.13 14.77 18.79
CA PRO A 145 -2.97 13.95 18.47
C PRO A 145 -3.32 12.57 17.88
N LYS A 146 -4.48 12.02 18.20
CA LYS A 146 -4.98 10.74 17.66
C LYS A 146 -5.36 10.89 16.19
N MET A 147 -6.03 11.98 15.84
CA MET A 147 -6.45 12.26 14.46
C MET A 147 -5.24 12.52 13.55
N TYR A 148 -4.21 13.20 14.08
CA TYR A 148 -2.93 13.34 13.41
C TYR A 148 -2.27 11.98 13.13
N ALA A 149 -2.19 11.11 14.15
CA ALA A 149 -1.60 9.78 13.99
C ALA A 149 -2.36 8.92 12.95
N TYR A 150 -3.69 9.00 12.95
CA TYR A 150 -4.54 8.34 11.96
C TYR A 150 -4.26 8.87 10.54
N ALA A 151 -4.24 10.19 10.35
CA ALA A 151 -4.04 10.81 9.04
C ALA A 151 -2.68 10.44 8.43
N VAL A 152 -1.62 10.50 9.24
CA VAL A 152 -0.27 10.06 8.82
C VAL A 152 -0.29 8.59 8.45
N GLY A 153 -0.84 7.73 9.31
CA GLY A 153 -0.92 6.30 9.05
C GLY A 153 -1.69 5.99 7.76
N PHE A 154 -2.81 6.68 7.54
CA PHE A 154 -3.64 6.56 6.34
C PHE A 154 -2.92 6.94 5.07
N LEU A 155 -2.24 8.10 5.05
CA LEU A 155 -1.48 8.54 3.89
C LEU A 155 -0.32 7.59 3.57
N VAL A 156 0.38 7.11 4.61
CA VAL A 156 1.46 6.14 4.43
C VAL A 156 0.93 4.83 3.86
N GLY A 157 -0.19 4.32 4.37
CA GLY A 157 -0.80 3.09 3.89
C GLY A 157 -1.34 3.21 2.46
N LEU A 158 -1.93 4.37 2.12
CA LEU A 158 -2.47 4.64 0.78
C LEU A 158 -1.37 4.76 -0.28
N CYS A 159 -0.22 5.31 0.11
CA CYS A 159 0.92 5.60 -0.76
C CYS A 159 2.15 4.73 -0.41
N SER A 160 1.94 3.46 -0.07
CA SER A 160 2.98 2.57 0.46
C SER A 160 4.24 2.52 -0.41
N ASP A 161 4.09 2.43 -1.74
CA ASP A 161 5.22 2.34 -2.66
C ASP A 161 6.08 3.61 -2.66
N VAL A 162 5.43 4.78 -2.62
CA VAL A 162 6.10 6.08 -2.62
C VAL A 162 6.83 6.30 -1.29
N VAL A 163 6.18 5.97 -0.17
CA VAL A 163 6.77 6.10 1.16
C VAL A 163 7.95 5.14 1.34
N MET A 164 7.84 3.91 0.84
CA MET A 164 8.93 2.94 0.90
C MET A 164 10.17 3.44 0.13
N GLY A 165 9.96 4.03 -1.05
CA GLY A 165 11.04 4.68 -1.81
C GLY A 165 11.72 5.79 -1.02
N LYS A 166 10.94 6.63 -0.33
CA LYS A 166 11.47 7.71 0.50
C LYS A 166 12.19 7.26 1.76
N LEU A 167 11.70 6.22 2.43
CA LEU A 167 12.40 5.63 3.57
C LEU A 167 13.73 4.99 3.15
N THR A 168 13.79 4.42 1.94
CA THR A 168 15.05 3.89 1.38
C THR A 168 16.06 5.01 1.14
N GLU A 169 15.62 6.14 0.55
CA GLU A 169 16.46 7.32 0.34
C GLU A 169 17.01 7.85 1.69
N VAL A 170 16.17 7.90 2.73
CA VAL A 170 16.59 8.31 4.09
C VAL A 170 17.56 7.29 4.70
N ALA A 171 17.34 5.99 4.50
CA ALA A 171 18.27 4.97 4.97
C ALA A 171 19.64 5.08 4.27
N GLU A 172 19.66 5.34 2.96
CA GLU A 172 20.90 5.55 2.21
C GLU A 172 21.66 6.81 2.63
N THR A 173 20.97 7.89 3.03
CA THR A 173 21.63 9.10 3.53
C THR A 173 22.22 8.90 4.92
N LEU A 174 21.57 8.11 5.78
CA LEU A 174 22.01 7.86 7.15
C LEU A 174 23.12 6.80 7.25
N PHE A 175 23.00 5.71 6.49
CA PHE A 175 23.92 4.57 6.54
C PHE A 175 24.98 4.60 5.44
N GLY A 176 24.87 5.53 4.49
CA GLY A 176 25.73 5.62 3.31
C GLY A 176 25.33 4.62 2.21
N ARG A 177 25.58 4.98 0.94
CA ARG A 177 25.28 4.09 -0.20
C ARG A 177 26.15 2.84 -0.14
N THR A 178 25.55 1.66 -0.10
CA THR A 178 26.23 0.40 -0.39
C THR A 178 26.41 0.25 -1.92
N THR A 179 27.09 1.19 -2.56
CA THR A 179 27.56 0.99 -3.94
C THR A 179 28.78 0.09 -3.90
N SER A 180 28.55 -1.20 -4.11
CA SER A 180 29.52 -2.09 -4.74
C SER A 180 28.91 -2.64 -6.02
N ARG A 181 28.57 -1.73 -6.95
CA ARG A 181 28.35 -2.08 -8.36
C ARG A 181 29.68 -1.87 -9.07
N HIS A 182 30.48 -2.92 -9.14
CA HIS A 182 31.67 -2.95 -9.97
C HIS A 182 31.23 -2.70 -11.44
N PRO A 183 31.72 -1.66 -12.12
CA PRO A 183 31.58 -1.58 -13.56
C PRO A 183 32.46 -2.70 -14.14
N GLN A 184 31.82 -3.76 -14.64
CA GLN A 184 32.50 -4.74 -15.47
C GLN A 184 32.83 -4.01 -16.79
N LYS A 185 34.05 -3.48 -16.87
CA LYS A 185 34.67 -3.09 -18.13
C LYS A 185 34.62 -4.32 -19.03
N SER A 186 33.80 -4.27 -20.07
CA SER A 186 33.97 -5.10 -21.25
C SER A 186 35.27 -4.65 -21.94
N GLN A 187 36.37 -5.29 -21.55
CA GLN A 187 37.56 -5.37 -22.39
C GLN A 187 37.31 -6.38 -23.51
N THR A 188 37.91 -6.07 -24.67
CA THR A 188 38.05 -6.81 -25.93
C THR A 188 36.91 -6.68 -26.92
#